data_AF-A0AAU5LNC5-F1
#
_entry.id   AF-A0AAU5LNC5-F1
#
_cell.length_a   1.000
_cell.length_b   1.000
_cell.length_c   1.000
_cell.angle_alpha   90.00
_cell.angle_beta   90.00
_cell.angle_gamma   90.00
#
_symmetry.space_group_name_H-M   'P 1'
#
loop_
_entity.id
_entity.type
_entity.pdbx_description
1 polymer ?
#
loop_
_entity_poly.entity_id
_entity_poly.type
_entity_poly.pdbx_seq_one_letter_code
_entity_poly.pdbx_strand_id
1 'polypeptide(L)'
;MPSDLERIAQGLIDYLDANPRLAAELGAAAAQCQQLAVEVAELAVILPEAAAAAEYLQQAANDCGEAAQLSSRATVIGHNWAVEAVGASGPTVGDRPGSQDAAAGNKPESASPPQSPDAADSPSQPEQIELNFGDLLVPDPGAADDKAQPSTIELSTSDLEHRRVLNHPPGNATIVVDGRFTYRTDERGRVISANAILDIVDVKHPRDVAAQRKLIGKLPGDHAGHIFARIFQGPLGSLNLTAMEGAKVNQSAYKTLENRWRQLIESGNEVEVFIELKYLGDSVRPDRIQVGYSQDGKVRWTTIRNTPRQQGGRDGGQRI
;
A
#
# COMPACT_ATOMS: atom_id res chain seq x y z
N MET A 1 -22.11 34.87 19.49
CA MET A 1 -21.09 34.91 18.42
C MET A 1 -20.64 33.48 18.23
N PRO A 2 -20.61 32.94 17.00
CA PRO A 2 -20.10 31.58 16.78
C PRO A 2 -18.62 31.52 17.18
N SER A 3 -18.28 30.45 17.89
CA SER A 3 -16.91 30.08 18.24
C SER A 3 -16.03 29.95 16.99
N ASP A 4 -14.72 29.98 17.19
CA ASP A 4 -13.79 29.77 16.07
C ASP A 4 -13.92 28.34 15.49
N LEU A 5 -14.31 27.37 16.32
CA LEU A 5 -14.60 25.99 15.89
C LEU A 5 -15.83 25.93 14.97
N GLU A 6 -16.96 26.53 15.36
CA GLU A 6 -18.17 26.63 14.51
C GLU A 6 -17.87 27.34 13.18
N ARG A 7 -17.01 28.37 13.21
CA ARG A 7 -16.64 29.13 12.01
C ARG A 7 -15.73 28.36 11.06
N ILE A 8 -14.85 27.51 11.60
CA ILE A 8 -14.02 26.58 10.83
C ILE A 8 -14.86 25.43 10.27
N ALA A 9 -15.77 24.86 11.07
CA ALA A 9 -16.69 23.81 10.65
C ALA A 9 -17.61 24.27 9.51
N GLN A 10 -18.21 25.46 9.62
CA GLN A 10 -19.00 26.04 8.54
C GLN A 10 -18.15 26.35 7.30
N GLY A 11 -16.94 26.90 7.47
CA GLY A 11 -16.03 27.17 6.34
C GLY A 11 -15.59 25.90 5.60
N LEU A 12 -15.52 24.75 6.29
CA LEU A 12 -15.27 23.45 5.65
C LEU A 12 -16.51 22.93 4.91
N ILE A 13 -17.71 23.04 5.50
CA ILE A 13 -18.98 22.72 4.83
C ILE A 13 -19.10 23.54 3.53
N ASP A 14 -18.95 24.87 3.62
CA ASP A 14 -19.05 25.79 2.48
C ASP A 14 -18.04 25.44 1.37
N TYR A 15 -16.84 24.98 1.74
CA TYR A 15 -15.81 24.53 0.79
C TYR A 15 -16.16 23.19 0.13
N LEU A 16 -16.74 22.23 0.87
CA LEU A 16 -17.14 20.93 0.34
C LEU A 16 -18.38 21.05 -0.57
N ASP A 17 -19.34 21.90 -0.20
CA ASP A 17 -20.54 22.19 -0.99
C ASP A 17 -20.26 23.09 -2.21
N ALA A 18 -19.12 23.79 -2.23
CA ALA A 18 -18.62 24.45 -3.44
C ALA A 18 -18.02 23.46 -4.47
N ASN A 19 -17.67 22.23 -4.07
CA ASN A 19 -16.95 21.26 -4.91
C ASN A 19 -17.75 20.07 -5.51
N PRO A 20 -19.10 19.93 -5.48
CA PRO A 20 -19.78 18.79 -6.11
C PRO A 20 -19.64 18.77 -7.65
N ARG A 21 -19.27 19.92 -8.26
CA ARG A 21 -18.87 19.98 -9.68
C ARG A 21 -17.65 19.13 -9.98
N LEU A 22 -16.65 19.09 -9.09
CA LEU A 22 -15.43 18.30 -9.29
C LEU A 22 -15.75 16.80 -9.39
N ALA A 23 -16.63 16.28 -8.52
CA ALA A 23 -17.07 14.89 -8.59
C ALA A 23 -17.82 14.59 -9.90
N ALA A 24 -18.69 15.50 -10.34
CA ALA A 24 -19.44 15.36 -11.59
C ALA A 24 -18.54 15.45 -12.84
N GLU A 25 -17.56 16.36 -12.84
CA GLU A 25 -16.59 16.54 -13.93
C GLU A 25 -15.63 15.34 -14.04
N LEU A 26 -15.16 14.80 -12.92
CA LEU A 26 -14.37 13.55 -12.88
C LEU A 26 -15.20 12.34 -13.36
N GLY A 27 -16.48 12.25 -12.97
CA GLY A 27 -17.39 11.21 -13.44
C GLY A 27 -17.67 11.30 -14.95
N ALA A 28 -17.84 12.51 -15.48
CA ALA A 28 -18.00 12.75 -16.92
C ALA A 28 -16.73 12.41 -17.71
N ALA A 29 -15.55 12.77 -17.19
CA ALA A 29 -14.26 12.40 -17.77
C ALA A 29 -14.05 10.87 -17.77
N ALA A 30 -14.41 10.19 -16.68
CA ALA A 30 -14.36 8.72 -16.60
C ALA A 30 -15.21 8.06 -17.70
N ALA A 31 -16.46 8.51 -17.87
CA ALA A 31 -17.37 8.00 -18.89
C ALA A 31 -16.84 8.24 -20.32
N GLN A 32 -16.28 9.43 -20.60
CA GLN A 32 -15.67 9.73 -21.91
C GLN A 32 -14.44 8.85 -22.18
N CYS A 33 -13.54 8.68 -21.21
CA CYS A 33 -12.40 7.77 -21.34
C CYS A 33 -12.84 6.31 -21.55
N GLN A 34 -13.91 5.87 -20.89
CA GLN A 34 -14.44 4.51 -21.06
C GLN A 34 -15.06 4.29 -22.45
N GLN A 35 -15.81 5.26 -22.98
CA GLN A 35 -16.34 5.18 -24.35
C GLN A 35 -15.19 5.12 -25.38
N LEU A 36 -14.21 6.02 -25.26
CA LEU A 36 -13.03 6.02 -26.14
C LEU A 36 -12.22 4.73 -26.02
N ALA A 37 -12.13 4.11 -24.84
CA ALA A 37 -11.46 2.83 -24.66
C ALA A 37 -12.14 1.71 -25.47
N VAL A 38 -13.48 1.68 -25.52
CA VAL A 38 -14.24 0.72 -26.32
C VAL A 38 -14.04 0.97 -27.83
N GLU A 39 -14.19 2.22 -28.28
CA GLU A 39 -14.00 2.58 -29.69
C GLU A 39 -12.57 2.25 -30.20
N VAL A 40 -11.55 2.48 -29.37
CA VAL A 40 -10.16 2.13 -29.70
C VAL A 40 -9.89 0.62 -29.58
N ALA A 41 -10.59 -0.10 -28.69
CA ALA A 41 -10.51 -1.56 -28.62
C ALA A 41 -11.14 -2.26 -29.84
N GLU A 42 -12.24 -1.74 -30.37
CA GLU A 42 -12.83 -2.23 -31.63
C GLU A 42 -11.87 -2.03 -32.82
N LEU A 43 -11.21 -0.86 -32.89
CA LEU A 43 -10.15 -0.61 -33.88
C LEU A 43 -8.94 -1.54 -33.70
N ALA A 44 -8.62 -1.94 -32.46
CA ALA A 44 -7.50 -2.85 -32.17
C ALA A 44 -7.67 -4.27 -32.75
N VAL A 45 -8.90 -4.67 -33.11
CA VAL A 45 -9.17 -5.93 -33.85
C VAL A 45 -8.55 -5.91 -35.25
N ILE A 46 -8.39 -4.73 -35.85
CA ILE A 46 -7.86 -4.53 -37.22
C ILE A 46 -6.45 -3.92 -37.17
N LEU A 47 -6.15 -3.09 -36.17
CA LEU A 47 -4.87 -2.41 -35.96
C LEU A 47 -4.32 -2.74 -34.56
N PRO A 48 -3.59 -3.86 -34.36
CA PRO A 48 -3.16 -4.31 -33.03
C PRO A 48 -2.34 -3.28 -32.23
N GLU A 49 -1.70 -2.33 -32.90
CA GLU A 49 -1.00 -1.19 -32.30
C GLU A 49 -1.91 -0.32 -31.41
N ALA A 50 -3.22 -0.29 -31.68
CA ALA A 50 -4.21 0.46 -30.90
C ALA A 50 -4.52 -0.18 -29.53
N ALA A 51 -4.22 -1.46 -29.30
CA ALA A 51 -4.56 -2.17 -28.06
C ALA A 51 -3.99 -1.47 -26.81
N ALA A 52 -2.74 -1.01 -26.88
CA ALA A 52 -2.09 -0.30 -25.77
C ALA A 52 -2.72 1.08 -25.48
N ALA A 53 -3.36 1.71 -26.48
CA ALA A 53 -4.11 2.96 -26.30
C ALA A 53 -5.49 2.70 -25.67
N ALA A 54 -6.15 1.61 -26.03
CA ALA A 54 -7.39 1.17 -25.38
C ALA A 54 -7.16 0.83 -23.89
N GLU A 55 -6.11 0.07 -23.56
CA GLU A 55 -5.72 -0.22 -22.17
C GLU A 55 -5.44 1.08 -21.38
N TYR A 56 -4.72 2.04 -21.97
CA TYR A 56 -4.44 3.33 -21.33
C TYR A 56 -5.71 4.15 -21.07
N LEU A 57 -6.63 4.20 -22.03
CA LEU A 57 -7.92 4.89 -21.89
C LEU A 57 -8.80 4.22 -20.83
N GLN A 58 -8.81 2.89 -20.75
CA GLN A 58 -9.54 2.16 -19.71
C GLN A 58 -8.94 2.38 -18.32
N GLN A 59 -7.61 2.47 -18.18
CA GLN A 59 -6.99 2.83 -16.90
C GLN A 59 -7.35 4.27 -16.50
N ALA A 60 -7.29 5.23 -17.42
CA ALA A 60 -7.70 6.61 -17.16
C ALA A 60 -9.18 6.72 -16.76
N ALA A 61 -10.06 5.92 -17.36
CA ALA A 61 -11.47 5.83 -16.96
C ALA A 61 -11.62 5.33 -15.51
N ASN A 62 -10.88 4.28 -15.13
CA ASN A 62 -10.89 3.72 -13.78
C ASN A 62 -10.39 4.75 -12.75
N ASP A 63 -9.26 5.40 -13.04
CA ASP A 63 -8.63 6.39 -12.15
C ASP A 63 -9.55 7.61 -11.91
N CYS A 64 -10.17 8.15 -12.97
CA CYS A 64 -11.16 9.22 -12.87
C CYS A 64 -12.43 8.76 -12.13
N GLY A 65 -12.84 7.50 -12.29
CA GLY A 65 -13.98 6.91 -11.59
C GLY A 65 -13.77 6.79 -10.08
N GLU A 66 -12.60 6.29 -9.63
CA GLU A 66 -12.24 6.25 -8.21
C GLU A 66 -12.12 7.68 -7.64
N ALA A 67 -11.50 8.61 -8.38
CA ALA A 67 -11.41 10.01 -7.97
C ALA A 67 -12.79 10.68 -7.79
N ALA A 68 -13.74 10.43 -8.69
CA ALA A 68 -15.12 10.91 -8.56
C ALA A 68 -15.81 10.36 -7.31
N GLN A 69 -15.70 9.04 -7.05
CA GLN A 69 -16.28 8.40 -5.87
C GLN A 69 -15.65 8.91 -4.56
N LEU A 70 -14.33 9.09 -4.53
CA LEU A 70 -13.62 9.67 -3.39
C LEU A 70 -14.06 11.11 -3.13
N SER A 71 -14.21 11.93 -4.17
CA SER A 71 -14.72 13.30 -4.07
C SER A 71 -16.14 13.34 -3.50
N SER A 72 -17.07 12.53 -4.02
CA SER A 72 -18.44 12.44 -3.48
C SER A 72 -18.49 11.97 -2.02
N ARG A 73 -17.59 11.06 -1.61
CA ARG A 73 -17.52 10.59 -0.21
C ARG A 73 -16.87 11.61 0.72
N ALA A 74 -15.93 12.41 0.25
CA ALA A 74 -15.28 13.46 1.04
C ALA A 74 -16.27 14.52 1.53
N THR A 75 -17.24 14.92 0.69
CA THR A 75 -18.34 15.81 1.10
C THR A 75 -19.13 15.23 2.27
N VAL A 76 -19.57 13.96 2.17
CA VAL A 76 -20.36 13.30 3.24
C VAL A 76 -19.57 13.17 4.55
N ILE A 77 -18.29 12.78 4.46
CA ILE A 77 -17.42 12.61 5.65
C ILE A 77 -17.16 13.95 6.34
N GLY A 78 -16.86 15.00 5.57
CA GLY A 78 -16.59 16.33 6.12
C GLY A 78 -17.83 17.03 6.70
N HIS A 79 -19.01 16.82 6.10
CA HIS A 79 -20.30 17.25 6.68
C HIS A 79 -20.54 16.58 8.05
N ASN A 80 -20.41 15.25 8.13
CA ASN A 80 -20.62 14.52 9.39
C ASN A 80 -19.65 15.01 10.48
N TRP A 81 -18.36 15.15 10.16
CA TRP A 81 -17.35 15.68 11.08
C TRP A 81 -17.69 17.11 11.56
N ALA A 82 -18.13 17.98 10.66
CA ALA A 82 -18.45 19.37 11.01
C ALA A 82 -19.68 19.46 11.94
N VAL A 83 -20.68 18.61 11.73
CA VAL A 83 -21.84 18.47 12.63
C VAL A 83 -21.44 17.92 14.00
N GLU A 84 -20.60 16.88 14.05
CA GLU A 84 -20.13 16.28 15.30
C GLU A 84 -19.22 17.22 16.10
N ALA A 85 -18.31 17.94 15.45
CA ALA A 85 -17.39 18.89 16.08
C ALA A 85 -18.13 20.04 16.78
N VAL A 86 -19.23 20.53 16.19
CA VAL A 86 -20.09 21.54 16.82
C VAL A 86 -20.98 20.90 17.90
N GLY A 87 -21.57 19.73 17.62
CA GLY A 87 -22.46 19.02 18.54
C GLY A 87 -21.81 18.57 19.85
N ALA A 88 -20.50 18.31 19.86
CA ALA A 88 -19.75 17.90 21.06
C ALA A 88 -19.61 19.00 22.14
N SER A 89 -19.95 20.27 21.84
CA SER A 89 -19.71 21.42 22.72
C SER A 89 -20.86 21.69 23.72
N GLY A 90 -21.28 20.68 24.49
CA GLY A 90 -22.31 20.77 25.53
C GLY A 90 -21.76 20.58 26.96
N PRO A 91 -22.21 21.35 27.98
CA PRO A 91 -21.65 21.28 29.33
C PRO A 91 -22.09 20.04 30.12
N THR A 92 -21.14 19.39 30.80
CA THR A 92 -21.41 18.23 31.65
C THR A 92 -21.98 18.63 33.01
N VAL A 93 -23.26 18.34 33.24
CA VAL A 93 -23.87 18.20 34.57
C VAL A 93 -24.64 16.88 34.56
N GLY A 94 -24.44 16.04 35.58
CA GLY A 94 -25.06 14.72 35.64
C GLY A 94 -26.29 14.68 36.55
N ASP A 95 -27.14 13.68 36.35
CA ASP A 95 -27.85 13.00 37.44
C ASP A 95 -28.38 11.62 37.03
N ARG A 96 -28.67 10.76 38.01
CA ARG A 96 -29.46 9.51 37.85
C ARG A 96 -30.84 9.73 38.48
N PRO A 97 -31.93 9.32 37.82
CA PRO A 97 -32.50 7.99 38.09
C PRO A 97 -33.03 7.28 36.81
N GLY A 98 -33.52 6.03 36.82
CA GLY A 98 -33.61 5.06 37.92
C GLY A 98 -34.97 4.33 38.01
N SER A 99 -35.20 3.30 37.20
CA SER A 99 -36.27 2.27 37.27
C SER A 99 -35.87 1.13 36.30
N GLN A 100 -35.92 -0.16 36.63
CA GLN A 100 -37.08 -1.04 36.92
C GLN A 100 -38.03 -1.17 35.72
N ASP A 101 -38.36 -2.34 35.15
CA ASP A 101 -37.88 -3.75 35.26
C ASP A 101 -38.16 -4.43 33.87
N ALA A 102 -38.19 -5.74 33.55
CA ALA A 102 -38.32 -6.98 34.33
C ALA A 102 -37.90 -8.27 33.55
N ALA A 103 -38.31 -9.42 34.10
CA ALA A 103 -38.37 -10.80 33.61
C ALA A 103 -39.01 -11.05 32.21
N ALA A 104 -39.00 -12.26 31.60
CA ALA A 104 -38.14 -13.47 31.67
C ALA A 104 -38.70 -14.56 30.69
N GLY A 105 -37.85 -15.50 30.23
CA GLY A 105 -38.27 -16.72 29.51
C GLY A 105 -38.75 -16.51 28.05
N ASN A 106 -38.65 -17.45 27.12
CA ASN A 106 -38.27 -18.87 27.20
C ASN A 106 -37.59 -19.35 25.91
N LYS A 107 -36.75 -20.38 26.02
CA LYS A 107 -36.39 -21.29 24.91
C LYS A 107 -37.49 -22.36 24.76
N PRO A 108 -37.69 -22.91 23.55
CA PRO A 108 -37.57 -24.37 23.46
C PRO A 108 -36.74 -24.82 22.23
N GLU A 109 -36.49 -26.12 22.13
CA GLU A 109 -35.53 -26.73 21.20
C GLU A 109 -36.16 -27.71 20.20
N SER A 110 -35.32 -28.13 19.24
CA SER A 110 -35.34 -29.40 18.51
C SER A 110 -36.29 -29.56 17.31
N ALA A 111 -35.71 -29.90 16.15
CA ALA A 111 -35.96 -31.15 15.42
C ALA A 111 -35.07 -31.26 14.15
N SER A 112 -34.66 -32.49 13.81
CA SER A 112 -33.97 -32.94 12.57
C SER A 112 -33.92 -34.49 12.61
N PRO A 113 -33.63 -35.25 11.53
CA PRO A 113 -33.50 -34.93 10.09
C PRO A 113 -34.61 -35.67 9.28
N PRO A 114 -34.47 -36.09 7.98
CA PRO A 114 -33.57 -37.17 7.51
C PRO A 114 -32.85 -36.87 6.16
N GLN A 115 -32.26 -37.89 5.51
CA GLN A 115 -31.30 -37.78 4.37
C GLN A 115 -31.81 -38.43 3.05
N SER A 116 -31.29 -37.95 1.90
CA SER A 116 -30.81 -38.66 0.67
C SER A 116 -31.67 -39.75 -0.03
N PRO A 117 -31.65 -39.92 -1.39
CA PRO A 117 -30.42 -40.15 -2.19
C PRO A 117 -30.36 -39.67 -3.68
N ASP A 118 -29.18 -39.81 -4.31
CA ASP A 118 -28.81 -40.16 -5.71
C ASP A 118 -29.55 -39.58 -6.96
N ALA A 119 -28.92 -39.30 -8.13
CA ALA A 119 -27.51 -39.19 -8.57
C ALA A 119 -27.41 -38.65 -10.04
N ALA A 120 -26.17 -38.53 -10.58
CA ALA A 120 -25.76 -38.50 -12.00
C ALA A 120 -25.43 -37.16 -12.76
N ASP A 121 -24.11 -36.93 -12.90
CA ASP A 121 -23.32 -36.70 -14.14
C ASP A 121 -23.20 -35.31 -14.88
N SER A 122 -21.95 -34.80 -14.86
CA SER A 122 -21.23 -33.94 -15.85
C SER A 122 -21.70 -32.51 -16.23
N PRO A 123 -20.79 -31.60 -16.70
CA PRO A 123 -19.31 -31.62 -16.68
C PRO A 123 -18.67 -30.35 -16.03
N SER A 124 -17.34 -30.34 -15.96
CA SER A 124 -16.47 -29.39 -15.23
C SER A 124 -16.61 -27.89 -15.57
N GLN A 125 -16.46 -27.05 -14.54
CA GLN A 125 -16.02 -25.64 -14.62
C GLN A 125 -14.62 -25.49 -13.98
N PRO A 126 -13.81 -24.48 -14.34
CA PRO A 126 -12.45 -24.33 -13.82
C PRO A 126 -12.43 -23.98 -12.32
N GLU A 127 -11.50 -24.59 -11.59
CA GLU A 127 -11.33 -24.39 -10.15
C GLU A 127 -11.01 -22.92 -9.82
N GLN A 128 -11.84 -22.30 -8.98
CA GLN A 128 -11.44 -21.07 -8.29
C GLN A 128 -10.51 -21.47 -7.15
N ILE A 129 -9.23 -21.09 -7.25
CA ILE A 129 -8.26 -21.28 -6.18
C ILE A 129 -8.55 -20.22 -5.09
N GLU A 130 -9.45 -20.57 -4.16
CA GLU A 130 -9.60 -19.83 -2.92
C GLU A 130 -8.31 -19.98 -2.09
N LEU A 131 -7.50 -18.91 -2.08
CA LEU A 131 -6.33 -18.83 -1.20
C LEU A 131 -6.82 -18.67 0.24
N ASN A 132 -6.96 -19.79 0.93
CA ASN A 132 -7.44 -19.86 2.31
C ASN A 132 -6.34 -19.37 3.27
N PHE A 133 -6.41 -18.11 3.68
CA PHE A 133 -5.36 -17.41 4.46
C PHE A 133 -5.24 -17.82 5.94
N GLY A 134 -5.58 -19.06 6.29
CA GLY A 134 -5.50 -19.59 7.67
C GLY A 134 -4.08 -19.74 8.23
N ASP A 135 -3.08 -19.96 7.38
CA ASP A 135 -1.70 -20.27 7.79
C ASP A 135 -0.76 -19.05 7.87
N LEU A 136 -1.25 -17.82 7.65
CA LEU A 136 -0.49 -16.61 8.00
C LEU A 136 -0.62 -16.34 9.51
N LEU A 137 0.21 -17.01 10.32
CA LEU A 137 0.31 -16.71 11.74
C LEU A 137 0.66 -15.23 11.97
N VAL A 138 -0.32 -14.47 12.44
CA VAL A 138 -0.06 -13.35 13.35
C VAL A 138 0.46 -13.99 14.65
N PRO A 139 1.70 -13.71 15.08
CA PRO A 139 2.24 -14.32 16.28
C PRO A 139 1.51 -13.77 17.52
N ASP A 140 0.88 -14.69 18.27
CA ASP A 140 0.38 -14.42 19.61
C ASP A 140 1.55 -13.97 20.52
N PRO A 141 1.48 -12.81 21.21
CA PRO A 141 2.52 -12.36 22.13
C PRO A 141 2.68 -13.26 23.38
N GLY A 142 1.83 -14.29 23.57
CA GLY A 142 1.78 -15.16 24.73
C GLY A 142 2.40 -16.56 24.61
N ALA A 143 3.05 -16.93 23.49
CA ALA A 143 3.60 -18.28 23.28
C ALA A 143 5.13 -18.30 23.10
N ALA A 144 5.87 -18.67 24.16
CA ALA A 144 7.32 -18.87 24.11
C ALA A 144 7.66 -20.35 23.84
N ASP A 145 8.40 -20.61 22.77
CA ASP A 145 8.98 -21.92 22.45
C ASP A 145 10.48 -21.71 22.14
N ASP A 146 11.36 -22.54 22.70
CA ASP A 146 12.76 -22.17 22.99
C ASP A 146 13.70 -22.29 21.77
N LYS A 147 13.53 -21.38 20.81
CA LYS A 147 14.46 -21.12 19.71
C LYS A 147 14.96 -19.69 19.80
N ALA A 148 16.28 -19.54 19.86
CA ALA A 148 16.96 -18.28 20.09
C ALA A 148 16.37 -17.13 19.26
N GLN A 149 15.81 -16.12 19.95
CA GLN A 149 15.21 -14.96 19.29
C GLN A 149 16.26 -14.23 18.43
N PRO A 150 15.91 -13.76 17.22
CA PRO A 150 16.82 -12.98 16.40
C PRO A 150 17.18 -11.69 17.13
N SER A 151 18.47 -11.44 17.35
CA SER A 151 18.94 -10.26 18.07
C SER A 151 18.53 -8.98 17.36
N THR A 152 17.65 -8.19 17.97
CA THR A 152 17.29 -6.85 17.50
C THR A 152 18.50 -5.92 17.61
N ILE A 153 18.80 -5.22 16.52
CA ILE A 153 19.87 -4.23 16.44
C ILE A 153 19.24 -2.85 16.24
N GLU A 154 19.29 -2.03 17.27
CA GLU A 154 18.93 -0.61 17.19
C GLU A 154 20.05 0.18 16.50
N LEU A 155 19.71 0.99 15.50
CA LEU A 155 20.62 1.88 14.77
C LEU A 155 19.99 3.27 14.63
N SER A 156 20.80 4.30 14.38
CA SER A 156 20.32 5.60 13.89
C SER A 156 20.97 5.96 12.56
N THR A 157 20.19 6.54 11.64
CA THR A 157 20.71 7.07 10.38
C THR A 157 21.59 8.32 10.57
N SER A 158 21.51 8.97 11.73
CA SER A 158 22.29 10.16 12.07
C SER A 158 23.68 9.84 12.60
N ASP A 159 23.86 8.63 13.15
CA ASP A 159 25.10 8.17 13.75
C ASP A 159 26.11 7.71 12.66
N LEU A 160 27.39 7.99 12.92
CA LEU A 160 28.50 7.64 12.03
C LEU A 160 29.04 6.23 12.30
N GLU A 161 28.97 5.73 13.54
CA GLU A 161 29.42 4.36 13.88
C GLU A 161 28.45 3.33 13.29
N HIS A 162 27.14 3.59 13.39
CA HIS A 162 26.10 2.78 12.74
C HIS A 162 26.20 2.77 11.20
N ARG A 163 26.90 3.73 10.58
CA ARG A 163 27.06 3.81 9.11
C ARG A 163 27.67 2.56 8.50
N ARG A 164 28.50 1.81 9.23
CA ARG A 164 29.05 0.53 8.75
C ARG A 164 27.95 -0.52 8.61
N VAL A 165 27.12 -0.68 9.64
CA VAL A 165 26.02 -1.66 9.68
C VAL A 165 24.93 -1.28 8.68
N LEU A 166 24.59 0.01 8.57
CA LEU A 166 23.62 0.52 7.59
C LEU A 166 24.04 0.32 6.12
N ASN A 167 25.32 0.04 5.83
CA ASN A 167 25.80 -0.29 4.48
C ASN A 167 26.12 -1.78 4.29
N HIS A 168 26.38 -2.51 5.38
CA HIS A 168 26.68 -3.93 5.39
C HIS A 168 25.89 -4.62 6.51
N PRO A 169 24.59 -4.87 6.31
CA PRO A 169 23.74 -5.48 7.32
C PRO A 169 24.25 -6.90 7.68
N PRO A 170 24.25 -7.29 8.96
CA PRO A 170 24.51 -8.68 9.36
C PRO A 170 23.39 -9.60 8.88
N GLY A 171 23.70 -10.89 8.74
CA GLY A 171 22.71 -11.89 8.38
C GLY A 171 21.84 -12.34 9.56
N ASN A 172 20.62 -12.80 9.25
CA ASN A 172 19.63 -13.33 10.20
C ASN A 172 19.28 -12.35 11.36
N ALA A 173 19.29 -11.04 11.09
CA ALA A 173 19.06 -10.00 12.07
C ALA A 173 17.70 -9.33 11.90
N THR A 174 17.13 -8.88 13.02
CA THR A 174 16.12 -7.80 13.05
C THR A 174 16.87 -6.49 13.28
N ILE A 175 16.61 -5.47 12.47
CA ILE A 175 17.30 -4.18 12.55
C ILE A 175 16.24 -3.08 12.62
N VAL A 176 16.23 -2.31 13.70
CA VAL A 176 15.36 -1.15 13.86
C VAL A 176 16.19 0.11 13.65
N VAL A 177 15.70 1.04 12.85
CA VAL A 177 16.43 2.27 12.51
C VAL A 177 15.60 3.50 12.88
N ASP A 178 16.22 4.39 13.65
CA ASP A 178 15.63 5.64 14.17
C ASP A 178 14.28 5.41 14.90
N GLY A 179 14.10 4.23 15.51
CA GLY A 179 12.89 3.82 16.22
C GLY A 179 11.63 3.62 15.36
N ARG A 180 11.74 3.72 14.02
CA ARG A 180 10.57 3.78 13.10
C ARG A 180 10.60 2.76 11.97
N PHE A 181 11.79 2.37 11.50
CA PHE A 181 11.94 1.48 10.34
C PHE A 181 12.50 0.13 10.78
N THR A 182 11.67 -0.92 10.74
CA THR A 182 12.06 -2.28 11.11
C THR A 182 12.38 -3.09 9.86
N TYR A 183 13.58 -3.65 9.78
CA TYR A 183 14.05 -4.52 8.70
C TYR A 183 14.35 -5.91 9.24
N ARG A 184 14.21 -6.94 8.39
CA ARG A 184 14.75 -8.29 8.65
C ARG A 184 15.67 -8.72 7.53
N THR A 185 16.80 -9.33 7.86
CA THR A 185 17.75 -9.89 6.90
C THR A 185 17.75 -11.41 6.87
N ASP A 186 18.08 -11.97 5.71
CA ASP A 186 18.46 -13.39 5.60
C ASP A 186 19.91 -13.63 6.05
N GLU A 187 20.39 -14.87 6.01
CA GLU A 187 21.75 -15.27 6.42
C GLU A 187 22.89 -14.52 5.69
N ARG A 188 22.59 -13.84 4.57
CA ARG A 188 23.55 -13.13 3.71
C ARG A 188 23.49 -11.61 3.90
N GLY A 189 22.64 -11.11 4.80
CA GLY A 189 22.44 -9.67 5.01
C GLY A 189 21.55 -9.02 3.94
N ARG A 190 20.86 -9.79 3.09
CA ARG A 190 19.85 -9.23 2.17
C ARG A 190 18.59 -8.92 2.97
N VAL A 191 18.05 -7.71 2.85
CA VAL A 191 16.75 -7.36 3.44
C VAL A 191 15.67 -8.21 2.79
N ILE A 192 14.95 -9.02 3.57
CA ILE A 192 13.83 -9.85 3.11
C ILE A 192 12.46 -9.27 3.46
N SER A 193 12.37 -8.50 4.54
CA SER A 193 11.18 -7.69 4.85
C SER A 193 11.55 -6.35 5.48
N ALA A 194 10.69 -5.36 5.31
CA ALA A 194 10.83 -4.02 5.89
C ALA A 194 9.45 -3.41 6.19
N ASN A 195 9.24 -2.96 7.43
CA ASN A 195 7.97 -2.43 7.94
C ASN A 195 8.18 -1.06 8.60
N ALA A 196 7.23 -0.13 8.44
CA ALA A 196 7.22 1.16 9.12
C ALA A 196 5.80 1.77 9.15
N ILE A 197 5.53 2.62 10.14
CA ILE A 197 4.41 3.56 10.10
C ILE A 197 4.93 4.88 9.50
N LEU A 198 4.27 5.36 8.45
CA LEU A 198 4.62 6.57 7.74
C LEU A 198 3.61 7.69 8.06
N ASP A 199 4.12 8.76 8.65
CA ASP A 199 3.39 9.87 9.29
C ASP A 199 3.94 11.25 8.87
N ILE A 200 5.11 11.30 8.21
CA ILE A 200 5.85 12.53 7.89
C ILE A 200 6.20 12.58 6.40
N VAL A 201 6.05 13.76 5.78
CA VAL A 201 6.57 14.09 4.45
C VAL A 201 7.62 15.22 4.54
N ASP A 202 8.90 14.84 4.59
CA ASP A 202 10.04 15.77 4.55
C ASP A 202 10.75 15.71 3.19
N VAL A 203 10.46 16.69 2.33
CA VAL A 203 11.12 16.83 1.03
C VAL A 203 12.62 17.19 1.12
N LYS A 204 13.11 17.65 2.28
CA LYS A 204 14.50 18.10 2.49
C LYS A 204 15.43 16.99 3.00
N HIS A 205 14.92 16.01 3.75
CA HIS A 205 15.63 14.84 4.33
C HIS A 205 16.79 14.33 3.47
N PRO A 206 18.01 14.09 4.00
CA PRO A 206 19.21 13.80 3.21
C PRO A 206 19.09 12.63 2.21
N ARG A 207 20.04 12.57 1.26
CA ARG A 207 20.12 11.50 0.24
C ARG A 207 21.51 10.89 0.22
N ASP A 208 21.63 9.59 0.46
CA ASP A 208 22.93 8.89 0.42
C ASP A 208 23.34 8.55 -1.02
N VAL A 209 23.88 9.54 -1.71
CA VAL A 209 24.44 9.42 -3.06
C VAL A 209 25.60 8.40 -3.10
N ALA A 210 26.29 8.18 -1.99
CA ALA A 210 27.39 7.22 -1.92
C ALA A 210 26.87 5.78 -1.90
N ALA A 211 25.88 5.48 -1.04
CA ALA A 211 25.21 4.19 -0.97
C ALA A 211 24.46 3.86 -2.27
N GLN A 212 23.70 4.81 -2.83
CA GLN A 212 23.02 4.60 -4.12
C GLN A 212 23.98 4.30 -5.27
N ARG A 213 25.15 4.95 -5.31
CA ARG A 213 26.19 4.65 -6.32
C ARG A 213 26.77 3.25 -6.09
N LYS A 214 27.15 2.93 -4.85
CA LYS A 214 27.84 1.69 -4.45
C LYS A 214 26.95 0.43 -4.38
N LEU A 215 25.62 0.57 -4.38
CA LEU A 215 24.69 -0.56 -4.25
C LEU A 215 25.04 -1.70 -5.22
N ILE A 216 25.17 -2.91 -4.69
CA ILE A 216 25.47 -4.13 -5.46
C ILE A 216 24.21 -4.67 -6.17
N GLY A 217 24.38 -5.60 -7.11
CA GLY A 217 23.27 -6.30 -7.76
C GLY A 217 22.51 -5.56 -8.85
N LYS A 218 22.73 -4.26 -9.04
CA LYS A 218 22.15 -3.49 -10.16
C LYS A 218 22.62 -4.03 -11.52
N LEU A 219 21.67 -4.29 -12.40
CA LEU A 219 21.87 -4.62 -13.81
C LEU A 219 21.77 -3.34 -14.69
N PRO A 220 22.18 -3.39 -15.97
CA PRO A 220 22.01 -2.27 -16.89
C PRO A 220 20.54 -1.84 -17.02
N GLY A 221 20.25 -0.59 -16.62
CA GLY A 221 18.90 -0.05 -16.57
C GLY A 221 18.22 -0.12 -15.19
N ASP A 222 18.84 -0.71 -14.17
CA ASP A 222 18.36 -0.62 -12.79
C ASP A 222 18.73 0.71 -12.12
N HIS A 223 17.89 1.14 -11.19
CA HIS A 223 18.19 2.15 -10.19
C HIS A 223 18.50 1.51 -8.82
N ALA A 224 19.20 2.26 -7.96
CA ALA A 224 19.17 2.01 -6.53
C ALA A 224 17.87 2.60 -5.97
N GLY A 225 16.78 1.84 -6.02
CA GLY A 225 15.49 2.25 -5.46
C GLY A 225 15.54 2.23 -3.94
N HIS A 226 14.79 3.11 -3.30
CA HIS A 226 14.62 3.05 -1.85
C HIS A 226 13.55 2.03 -1.49
N ILE A 227 13.66 1.44 -0.30
CA ILE A 227 12.59 0.63 0.29
C ILE A 227 11.55 1.61 0.87
N PHE A 228 11.96 2.48 1.80
CA PHE A 228 11.19 3.66 2.19
C PHE A 228 11.77 4.93 1.55
N ALA A 229 10.93 5.67 0.84
CA ALA A 229 11.35 6.87 0.10
C ALA A 229 12.03 7.90 1.01
N ARG A 230 13.01 8.65 0.46
CA ARG A 230 13.62 9.82 1.11
C ARG A 230 12.59 10.75 1.74
N ILE A 231 11.45 10.97 1.08
CA ILE A 231 10.43 11.91 1.55
C ILE A 231 9.72 11.45 2.83
N PHE A 232 9.73 10.16 3.15
CA PHE A 232 9.18 9.62 4.40
C PHE A 232 10.23 9.52 5.51
N GLN A 233 11.32 10.29 5.39
CA GLN A 233 12.51 10.19 6.23
C GLN A 233 13.19 8.81 6.21
N GLY A 234 13.03 8.06 5.11
CA GLY A 234 13.63 6.73 4.94
C GLY A 234 15.14 6.72 5.24
N PRO A 235 15.67 5.70 5.96
CA PRO A 235 17.07 5.67 6.40
C PRO A 235 18.11 5.77 5.28
N LEU A 236 19.31 6.21 5.66
CA LEU A 236 20.49 6.27 4.79
C LEU A 236 21.27 4.94 4.82
N GLY A 237 22.27 4.82 3.92
CA GLY A 237 23.02 3.58 3.72
C GLY A 237 22.31 2.58 2.78
N SER A 238 22.99 1.47 2.48
CA SER A 238 22.46 0.43 1.58
C SER A 238 21.35 -0.44 2.16
N LEU A 239 21.12 -0.45 3.48
CA LEU A 239 20.02 -1.18 4.13
C LEU A 239 18.64 -0.78 3.55
N ASN A 240 18.42 0.52 3.35
CA ASN A 240 17.16 1.05 2.79
C ASN A 240 17.15 1.10 1.25
N LEU A 241 18.03 0.35 0.56
CA LEU A 241 18.19 0.39 -0.89
C LEU A 241 18.14 -1.02 -1.53
N THR A 242 17.49 -1.13 -2.68
CA THR A 242 17.47 -2.37 -3.47
C THR A 242 17.52 -2.08 -4.98
N ALA A 243 17.99 -3.06 -5.75
CA ALA A 243 18.16 -2.94 -7.20
C ALA A 243 16.80 -3.14 -7.91
N MET A 244 16.25 -2.08 -8.50
CA MET A 244 14.93 -2.04 -9.14
C MET A 244 15.06 -1.64 -10.62
N GLU A 245 14.27 -2.23 -11.54
CA GLU A 245 14.27 -1.77 -12.94
C GLU A 245 13.84 -0.30 -13.01
N GLY A 246 14.62 0.52 -13.73
CA GLY A 246 14.59 1.95 -13.56
C GLY A 246 13.28 2.63 -13.96
N ALA A 247 12.59 2.11 -14.97
CA ALA A 247 11.45 2.77 -15.62
C ALA A 247 10.09 2.20 -15.17
N LYS A 248 9.88 0.88 -15.32
CA LYS A 248 8.61 0.21 -15.03
C LYS A 248 8.41 -0.07 -13.54
N VAL A 249 9.49 -0.28 -12.79
CA VAL A 249 9.45 -0.56 -11.34
C VAL A 249 9.68 0.74 -10.57
N ASN A 250 10.91 1.26 -10.57
CA ASN A 250 11.30 2.37 -9.70
C ASN A 250 10.59 3.70 -10.06
N GLN A 251 10.44 4.03 -11.35
CA GLN A 251 9.86 5.32 -11.76
C GLN A 251 8.36 5.27 -12.07
N SER A 252 7.77 4.07 -12.08
CA SER A 252 6.35 3.82 -12.35
C SER A 252 5.72 3.08 -11.16
N ALA A 253 5.58 1.75 -11.20
CA ALA A 253 4.76 1.00 -10.23
C ALA A 253 5.07 1.30 -8.75
N TYR A 254 6.35 1.38 -8.38
CA TYR A 254 6.75 1.69 -7.00
C TYR A 254 6.49 3.16 -6.64
N LYS A 255 6.80 4.07 -7.57
CA LYS A 255 6.55 5.52 -7.42
C LYS A 255 5.06 5.84 -7.28
N THR A 256 4.17 5.06 -7.91
CA THR A 256 2.72 5.21 -7.72
C THR A 256 2.31 4.93 -6.27
N LEU A 257 2.91 3.92 -5.63
CA LEU A 257 2.71 3.64 -4.21
C LEU A 257 3.29 4.75 -3.33
N GLU A 258 4.53 5.19 -3.58
CA GLU A 258 5.14 6.34 -2.89
C GLU A 258 4.24 7.59 -2.99
N ASN A 259 3.73 7.92 -4.18
CA ASN A 259 2.82 9.04 -4.37
C ASN A 259 1.50 8.85 -3.58
N ARG A 260 0.94 7.63 -3.52
CA ARG A 260 -0.30 7.35 -2.79
C ARG A 260 -0.12 7.49 -1.28
N TRP A 261 0.95 6.96 -0.71
CA TRP A 261 1.25 7.12 0.72
C TRP A 261 1.47 8.58 1.08
N ARG A 262 2.19 9.32 0.23
CA ARG A 262 2.38 10.77 0.38
C ARG A 262 1.03 11.50 0.45
N GLN A 263 0.10 11.22 -0.46
CA GLN A 263 -1.24 11.82 -0.46
C GLN A 263 -2.03 11.52 0.82
N LEU A 264 -1.97 10.29 1.33
CA LEU A 264 -2.65 9.89 2.57
C LEU A 264 -2.10 10.66 3.79
N ILE A 265 -0.77 10.79 3.87
CA ILE A 265 -0.07 11.54 4.94
C ILE A 265 -0.32 13.04 4.83
N GLU A 266 -0.27 13.61 3.62
CA GLU A 266 -0.64 15.02 3.38
C GLU A 266 -2.13 15.30 3.62
N SER A 267 -2.96 14.25 3.71
CA SER A 267 -4.36 14.30 4.14
C SER A 267 -4.55 13.99 5.64
N GLY A 268 -3.48 13.92 6.43
CA GLY A 268 -3.53 13.74 7.88
C GLY A 268 -3.68 12.30 8.39
N ASN A 269 -3.39 11.30 7.55
CA ASN A 269 -3.47 9.88 7.93
C ASN A 269 -2.07 9.30 8.16
N GLU A 270 -1.95 8.41 9.15
CA GLU A 270 -0.81 7.49 9.22
C GLU A 270 -0.99 6.35 8.21
N VAL A 271 0.12 5.86 7.65
CA VAL A 271 0.13 4.74 6.70
C VAL A 271 1.11 3.67 7.20
N GLU A 272 0.60 2.58 7.74
CA GLU A 272 1.40 1.39 8.01
C GLU A 272 1.77 0.71 6.68
N VAL A 273 3.06 0.50 6.44
CA VAL A 273 3.61 -0.08 5.21
C VAL A 273 4.44 -1.31 5.52
N PHE A 274 4.19 -2.38 4.77
CA PHE A 274 4.88 -3.67 4.81
C PHE A 274 5.49 -3.95 3.44
N ILE A 275 6.77 -4.30 3.38
CA ILE A 275 7.47 -4.61 2.13
C ILE A 275 8.19 -5.94 2.29
N GLU A 276 8.01 -6.86 1.34
CA GLU A 276 8.79 -8.11 1.26
C GLU A 276 9.57 -8.19 -0.05
N LEU A 277 10.86 -8.51 0.05
CA LEU A 277 11.76 -8.66 -1.09
C LEU A 277 12.02 -10.14 -1.35
N LYS A 278 11.52 -10.66 -2.46
CA LYS A 278 11.65 -12.08 -2.83
C LYS A 278 12.81 -12.25 -3.82
N TYR A 279 13.80 -13.05 -3.44
CA TYR A 279 15.02 -13.31 -4.21
C TYR A 279 14.98 -14.69 -4.85
N LEU A 280 15.53 -14.81 -6.06
CA LEU A 280 15.76 -16.11 -6.70
C LEU A 280 17.18 -16.59 -6.40
N GLY A 281 17.29 -17.66 -5.60
CA GLY A 281 18.57 -18.27 -5.22
C GLY A 281 19.56 -17.27 -4.62
N ASP A 282 20.77 -17.26 -5.15
CA ASP A 282 21.90 -16.46 -4.66
C ASP A 282 21.90 -14.98 -5.09
N SER A 283 20.89 -14.53 -5.83
CA SER A 283 20.82 -13.15 -6.33
C SER A 283 20.76 -12.12 -5.20
N VAL A 284 21.59 -11.08 -5.25
CA VAL A 284 21.48 -9.90 -4.37
C VAL A 284 20.45 -8.86 -4.87
N ARG A 285 19.78 -9.16 -5.99
CA ARG A 285 18.69 -8.38 -6.58
C ARG A 285 17.36 -9.16 -6.48
N PRO A 286 16.26 -8.57 -5.97
CA PRO A 286 14.99 -9.28 -5.86
C PRO A 286 14.34 -9.50 -7.23
N ASP A 287 13.64 -10.62 -7.40
CA ASP A 287 12.74 -10.89 -8.52
C ASP A 287 11.39 -10.18 -8.34
N ARG A 288 10.93 -10.08 -7.09
CA ARG A 288 9.62 -9.49 -6.76
C ARG A 288 9.69 -8.63 -5.52
N ILE A 289 8.87 -7.59 -5.52
CA ILE A 289 8.65 -6.69 -4.40
C ILE A 289 7.16 -6.81 -4.08
N GLN A 290 6.83 -7.42 -2.94
CA GLN A 290 5.46 -7.45 -2.44
C GLN A 290 5.30 -6.28 -1.48
N VAL A 291 4.21 -5.54 -1.61
CA VAL A 291 3.98 -4.32 -0.84
C VAL A 291 2.56 -4.33 -0.30
N GLY A 292 2.44 -4.36 1.02
CA GLY A 292 1.21 -4.14 1.77
C GLY A 292 1.18 -2.74 2.33
N TYR A 293 0.02 -2.09 2.37
CA TYR A 293 -0.16 -0.90 3.21
C TYR A 293 -1.58 -0.78 3.74
N SER A 294 -1.74 -0.20 4.94
CA SER A 294 -3.04 0.06 5.54
C SER A 294 -3.75 1.22 4.86
N GLN A 295 -5.03 1.05 4.52
CA GLN A 295 -5.95 2.14 4.21
C GLN A 295 -7.33 1.78 4.76
N ASP A 296 -8.03 2.72 5.39
CA ASP A 296 -9.39 2.51 5.93
C ASP A 296 -9.48 1.29 6.90
N GLY A 297 -8.43 1.06 7.69
CA GLY A 297 -8.32 -0.09 8.61
C GLY A 297 -8.08 -1.45 7.94
N LYS A 298 -7.74 -1.48 6.64
CA LYS A 298 -7.51 -2.72 5.87
C LYS A 298 -6.17 -2.68 5.13
N VAL A 299 -5.38 -3.74 5.22
CA VAL A 299 -4.12 -3.86 4.45
C VAL A 299 -4.43 -4.27 3.01
N ARG A 300 -4.03 -3.44 2.04
CA ARG A 300 -4.06 -3.78 0.60
C ARG A 300 -2.67 -4.24 0.17
N TRP A 301 -2.58 -5.44 -0.42
CA TRP A 301 -1.33 -6.00 -0.95
C TRP A 301 -1.25 -5.89 -2.48
N THR A 302 -0.05 -5.61 -3.00
CA THR A 302 0.29 -5.70 -4.42
C THR A 302 1.63 -6.41 -4.61
N THR A 303 1.86 -6.98 -5.79
CA THR A 303 3.13 -7.67 -6.14
C THR A 303 3.70 -7.08 -7.42
N ILE A 304 4.82 -6.37 -7.30
CA ILE A 304 5.55 -5.81 -8.43
C ILE A 304 6.62 -6.81 -8.87
N ARG A 305 6.51 -7.29 -10.12
CA ARG A 305 7.56 -8.09 -10.76
C ARG A 305 8.72 -7.17 -11.15
N ASN A 306 9.89 -7.40 -10.57
CA ASN A 306 11.09 -6.59 -10.78
C ASN A 306 11.89 -7.06 -12.01
N THR A 307 11.23 -7.47 -13.09
CA THR A 307 11.88 -8.07 -14.27
C THR A 307 12.96 -7.13 -14.83
N PRO A 308 14.23 -7.58 -14.98
CA PRO A 308 15.27 -6.75 -15.58
C PRO A 308 14.89 -6.31 -17.00
N ARG A 309 15.36 -5.12 -17.40
CA ARG A 309 15.28 -4.71 -18.80
C ARG A 309 16.07 -5.69 -19.67
N GLN A 310 15.42 -6.31 -20.64
CA GLN A 310 16.13 -7.10 -21.65
C GLN A 310 17.10 -6.19 -22.40
N GLN A 311 18.37 -6.56 -22.44
CA GLN A 311 19.34 -5.88 -23.29
C GLN A 311 19.02 -6.25 -24.74
N GLY A 312 18.54 -5.27 -25.52
CA GLY A 312 18.23 -5.47 -26.92
C GLY A 312 19.46 -5.97 -27.66
N GLY A 313 19.38 -7.17 -28.23
CA GLY A 313 20.47 -7.78 -28.97
C GLY A 313 20.85 -6.90 -30.16
N ARG A 314 22.02 -6.26 -30.09
CA ARG A 314 22.69 -5.75 -31.30
C ARG A 314 23.24 -6.97 -32.02
N ASP A 315 22.40 -7.55 -32.87
CA ASP A 315 22.84 -8.63 -33.74
C ASP A 315 24.03 -8.15 -34.58
N GLY A 316 25.05 -9.00 -34.65
CA GLY A 316 26.40 -8.64 -35.06
C GLY A 316 26.53 -8.56 -36.57
N GLY A 317 25.83 -7.60 -37.20
CA GLY A 317 25.78 -7.39 -38.65
C GLY A 317 27.17 -7.25 -39.28
N GLN A 318 27.75 -8.39 -39.63
CA GLN A 318 29.14 -8.54 -40.02
C GLN A 318 29.33 -8.00 -41.45
N ARG A 319 29.86 -6.79 -41.57
CA ARG A 319 30.28 -6.24 -42.87
C ARG A 319 31.54 -6.96 -43.35
N ILE A 320 31.36 -7.72 -44.43
CA ILE A 320 32.36 -8.15 -45.41
C ILE A 320 31.97 -7.54 -46.75
#